data_AF-A0A450TAG3-F1
#
_entry.id   AF-A0A450TAG3-F1
#
_cell.length_a   1.000
_cell.length_b   1.000
_cell.length_c   1.000
_cell.angle_alpha   90.00
_cell.angle_beta   90.00
_cell.angle_gamma   90.00
#
_symmetry.space_group_name_H-M   'P 1'
#
loop_
_entity.id
_entity.type
_entity.pdbx_description
1 polymer ?
#
loop_
_entity_poly.entity_id
_entity_poly.type
_entity_poly.pdbx_seq_one_letter_code
_entity_poly.pdbx_strand_id
1 'polypeptide(L)'
;MSLMDKVRVNTHYTRSVNLERDTDSLTVIEAYIPTSTALRTLHRMADALKADEHPRAWSLVGPYGSGKSSYAIFLAHLLGHPGAVTTKAANRILTQAENTAGLAAKFTSMTQAGEGYCTVLITGSSESLARRLVRTLAAQAREIWARRKEPAPSIVNRLLRLAAQSGPPATSDILDCIQELQTAMAAIWYSGLLIVIDELGKFLEYEARHHGSRLGPDAGSGDIYLLQALAEHALTPQKEQMGKSKWGQV
;
A
#
# COMPACT_ATOMS: atom_id res chain seq x y z
N MET A 1 15.22 -38.63 -20.15
CA MET A 1 14.98 -37.39 -19.37
C MET A 1 14.24 -37.78 -18.12
N SER A 2 14.85 -37.58 -16.95
CA SER A 2 14.25 -37.92 -15.66
C SER A 2 13.25 -36.84 -15.24
N LEU A 3 12.23 -37.21 -14.46
CA LEU A 3 11.31 -36.26 -13.83
C LEU A 3 12.07 -35.27 -12.93
N MET A 4 13.19 -35.69 -12.33
CA MET A 4 14.07 -34.83 -11.53
C MET A 4 14.72 -33.70 -12.33
N ASP A 5 14.92 -33.88 -13.65
CA ASP A 5 15.47 -32.84 -14.52
C ASP A 5 14.43 -31.75 -14.86
N LYS A 6 13.14 -32.06 -14.64
CA LYS A 6 11.99 -31.20 -14.96
C LYS A 6 11.30 -30.61 -13.72
N VAL A 7 11.55 -31.17 -12.54
CA VAL A 7 10.93 -30.74 -11.29
C VAL A 7 12.00 -30.19 -10.36
N ARG A 8 11.97 -28.88 -10.11
CA ARG A 8 12.81 -28.21 -9.12
C ARG A 8 11.95 -27.72 -7.97
N VAL A 9 12.37 -28.00 -6.74
CA VAL A 9 11.70 -27.47 -5.55
C VAL A 9 12.07 -25.99 -5.41
N ASN A 10 11.07 -25.12 -5.42
CA ASN A 10 11.27 -23.71 -5.11
C ASN A 10 11.40 -23.54 -3.59
N THR A 11 12.63 -23.43 -3.09
CA THR A 11 12.94 -23.31 -1.65
C THR A 11 12.69 -21.91 -1.09
N HIS A 12 12.33 -20.92 -1.92
CA HIS A 12 12.07 -19.56 -1.46
C HIS A 12 10.71 -19.39 -0.76
N TYR A 13 9.81 -20.39 -0.86
CA TYR A 13 8.48 -20.37 -0.23
C TYR A 13 8.52 -20.55 1.31
N THR A 14 9.62 -21.04 1.88
CA THR A 14 9.66 -21.48 3.30
C THR A 14 10.02 -20.40 4.31
N ARG A 15 10.28 -19.15 3.90
CA ARG A 15 10.58 -18.06 4.84
C ARG A 15 9.34 -17.20 5.08
N SER A 16 9.04 -16.91 6.34
CA SER A 16 8.06 -15.86 6.68
C SER A 16 8.48 -14.54 6.04
N VAL A 17 7.59 -13.99 5.21
CA VAL A 17 7.76 -12.71 4.53
C VAL A 17 7.46 -11.59 5.53
N ASN A 18 8.40 -10.66 5.71
CA ASN A 18 8.20 -9.44 6.47
C ASN A 18 8.02 -8.27 5.50
N LEU A 19 6.90 -7.57 5.62
CA LEU A 19 6.51 -6.52 4.69
C LEU A 19 7.59 -5.45 4.53
N GLU A 20 8.10 -4.90 5.64
CA GLU A 20 9.06 -3.80 5.62
C GLU A 20 10.45 -4.22 5.13
N ARG A 21 10.89 -5.43 5.46
CA ARG A 21 12.22 -5.92 5.06
C ARG A 21 12.27 -6.41 3.62
N ASP A 22 11.19 -7.04 3.16
CA ASP A 22 11.22 -7.84 1.94
C ASP A 22 10.58 -7.10 0.75
N THR A 23 10.12 -5.84 0.92
CA THR A 23 9.48 -5.03 -0.12
C THR A 23 10.34 -4.89 -1.37
N ASP A 24 11.64 -4.63 -1.29
CA ASP A 24 12.46 -4.44 -2.52
C ASP A 24 13.10 -5.73 -3.05
N SER A 25 12.75 -6.88 -2.47
CA SER A 25 13.42 -8.14 -2.79
C SER A 25 12.85 -8.80 -4.04
N LEU A 26 13.53 -8.63 -5.18
CA LEU A 26 13.16 -9.29 -6.43
C LEU A 26 12.98 -10.81 -6.28
N THR A 27 13.83 -11.47 -5.49
CA THR A 27 13.75 -12.91 -5.23
C THR A 27 12.47 -13.34 -4.52
N VAL A 28 11.90 -12.47 -3.67
CA VAL A 28 10.65 -12.74 -2.94
C VAL A 28 9.47 -12.63 -3.91
N ILE A 29 9.52 -11.67 -4.83
CA ILE A 29 8.51 -11.52 -5.87
C ILE A 29 8.55 -12.71 -6.82
N GLU A 30 9.72 -13.08 -7.34
CA GLU A 30 9.89 -14.21 -8.28
C GLU A 30 9.49 -15.56 -7.68
N ALA A 31 9.52 -15.67 -6.36
CA ALA A 31 9.06 -16.85 -5.64
C ALA A 31 7.54 -16.87 -5.35
N TYR A 32 6.83 -15.77 -5.59
CA TYR A 32 5.40 -15.68 -5.31
C TYR A 32 4.59 -16.54 -6.28
N ILE A 33 3.74 -17.41 -5.73
CA ILE A 33 2.83 -18.27 -6.49
C ILE A 33 1.40 -17.78 -6.24
N PRO A 34 0.77 -17.08 -7.20
CA PRO A 34 -0.61 -16.62 -7.06
C PRO A 34 -1.57 -17.80 -6.89
N THR A 35 -2.25 -17.86 -5.75
CA THR A 35 -3.31 -18.85 -5.53
C THR A 35 -4.62 -18.41 -6.17
N SER A 36 -5.57 -19.33 -6.37
CA SER A 36 -6.91 -18.99 -6.89
C SER A 36 -7.64 -17.94 -6.02
N THR A 37 -7.46 -18.01 -4.69
CA THR A 37 -7.98 -16.99 -3.77
C THR A 37 -7.30 -15.64 -3.98
N ALA A 38 -5.97 -15.60 -4.11
CA ALA A 38 -5.25 -14.36 -4.41
C ALA A 38 -5.71 -13.73 -5.72
N LEU A 39 -5.83 -14.51 -6.80
CA LEU A 39 -6.29 -14.02 -8.09
C LEU A 39 -7.72 -13.47 -8.03
N ARG A 40 -8.63 -14.15 -7.34
CA ARG A 40 -10.01 -13.67 -7.15
C ARG A 40 -10.05 -12.36 -6.35
N THR A 41 -9.21 -12.22 -5.33
CA THR A 41 -9.10 -10.97 -4.56
C THR A 41 -8.53 -9.84 -5.41
N LEU A 42 -7.49 -10.10 -6.21
CA LEU A 42 -6.92 -9.13 -7.15
C LEU A 42 -7.95 -8.66 -8.18
N HIS A 43 -8.78 -9.57 -8.71
CA HIS A 43 -9.87 -9.20 -9.61
C HIS A 43 -10.83 -8.20 -8.96
N ARG A 44 -11.32 -8.51 -7.75
CA ARG A 44 -12.24 -7.62 -7.02
C ARG A 44 -11.62 -6.26 -6.72
N MET A 45 -10.35 -6.25 -6.29
CA MET A 45 -9.63 -5.00 -6.04
C MET A 45 -9.42 -4.19 -7.33
N ALA A 46 -9.06 -4.84 -8.43
CA ALA A 46 -8.87 -4.15 -9.71
C ALA A 46 -10.17 -3.53 -10.24
N ASP A 47 -11.31 -4.19 -10.02
CA ASP A 47 -12.63 -3.65 -10.39
C ASP A 47 -13.02 -2.47 -9.49
N ALA A 48 -12.79 -2.58 -8.18
CA ALA A 48 -13.09 -1.50 -7.23
C ALA A 48 -12.21 -0.26 -7.41
N LEU A 49 -10.94 -0.42 -7.79
CA LEU A 49 -10.02 0.70 -8.03
C LEU A 49 -10.40 1.55 -9.24
N LYS A 50 -11.10 0.97 -10.23
CA LYS A 50 -11.54 1.68 -11.45
C LYS A 50 -12.90 2.37 -11.33
N ALA A 51 -13.70 2.00 -10.35
CA ALA A 51 -15.06 2.50 -10.25
C ALA A 51 -15.15 3.70 -9.29
N ASP A 52 -16.02 4.66 -9.62
CA ASP A 52 -16.13 5.95 -8.92
C ASP A 52 -16.66 5.80 -7.49
N GLU A 53 -17.62 4.89 -7.26
CA GLU A 53 -18.25 4.68 -5.95
C GLU A 53 -18.10 3.23 -5.47
N HIS A 54 -16.86 2.79 -5.22
CA HIS A 54 -16.59 1.43 -4.74
C HIS A 54 -15.73 1.43 -3.47
N PRO A 55 -15.90 0.43 -2.59
CA PRO A 55 -15.11 0.32 -1.37
C PRO A 55 -13.61 0.16 -1.71
N ARG A 56 -12.80 1.12 -1.26
CA ARG A 56 -11.34 1.13 -1.45
C ARG A 56 -10.55 0.71 -0.19
N ALA A 57 -11.25 0.42 0.90
CA ALA A 57 -10.69 -0.18 2.11
C ALA A 57 -11.07 -1.66 2.20
N TRP A 58 -10.08 -2.52 2.46
CA TRP A 58 -10.24 -3.98 2.44
C TRP A 58 -9.58 -4.61 3.67
N SER A 59 -10.26 -5.59 4.27
CA SER A 59 -9.67 -6.45 5.30
C SER A 59 -9.40 -7.84 4.72
N LEU A 60 -8.13 -8.26 4.73
CA LEU A 60 -7.72 -9.58 4.29
C LEU A 60 -7.48 -10.48 5.50
N VAL A 61 -8.41 -11.40 5.77
CA VAL A 61 -8.36 -12.29 6.95
C VAL A 61 -8.07 -13.73 6.50
N GLY A 62 -7.22 -14.41 7.27
CA GLY A 62 -6.85 -15.81 7.03
C GLY A 62 -5.84 -16.30 8.06
N PRO A 63 -5.66 -17.62 8.21
CA PRO A 63 -4.76 -18.21 9.21
C PRO A 63 -3.30 -17.79 8.99
N TYR A 64 -2.46 -17.94 10.01
CA TYR A 64 -1.02 -17.73 9.86
C TYR A 64 -0.46 -18.64 8.75
N GLY A 65 0.48 -18.12 7.96
CA GLY A 65 1.05 -18.82 6.82
C GLY A 65 0.18 -18.86 5.55
N SER A 66 -1.02 -18.26 5.54
CA SER A 66 -1.89 -18.25 4.35
C SER A 66 -1.45 -17.30 3.22
N GLY A 67 -0.26 -16.69 3.32
CA GLY A 67 0.30 -15.82 2.28
C GLY A 67 -0.25 -14.38 2.21
N LYS A 68 -0.91 -13.87 3.26
CA LYS A 68 -1.49 -12.50 3.27
C LYS A 68 -0.43 -11.40 3.07
N SER A 69 0.66 -11.48 3.80
CA SER A 69 1.76 -10.51 3.70
C SER A 69 2.44 -10.59 2.32
N SER A 70 2.65 -11.80 1.79
CA SER A 70 3.15 -12.01 0.42
C SER A 70 2.21 -11.44 -0.63
N TYR A 71 0.89 -11.62 -0.45
CA TYR A 71 -0.14 -11.02 -1.30
C TYR A 71 -0.06 -9.48 -1.29
N ALA A 72 0.09 -8.88 -0.11
CA ALA A 72 0.23 -7.44 0.04
C ALA A 72 1.46 -6.88 -0.71
N ILE A 73 2.63 -7.53 -0.57
CA ILE A 73 3.83 -7.16 -1.34
C ILE A 73 3.58 -7.31 -2.84
N PHE A 74 2.99 -8.42 -3.25
CA PHE A 74 2.69 -8.66 -4.66
C PHE A 74 1.78 -7.58 -5.25
N LEU A 75 0.71 -7.21 -4.53
CA LEU A 75 -0.19 -6.11 -4.91
C LEU A 75 0.56 -4.77 -4.97
N ALA A 76 1.40 -4.47 -3.99
CA ALA A 76 2.20 -3.25 -3.98
C ALA A 76 3.10 -3.14 -5.22
N HIS A 77 3.71 -4.26 -5.67
CA HIS A 77 4.50 -4.26 -6.90
C HIS A 77 3.68 -4.15 -8.16
N LEU A 78 2.50 -4.77 -8.24
CA LEU A 78 1.59 -4.59 -9.37
C LEU A 78 1.17 -3.13 -9.55
N LEU A 79 1.08 -2.38 -8.44
CA LEU A 79 0.73 -0.96 -8.41
C LEU A 79 1.96 -0.03 -8.40
N GLY A 80 3.18 -0.55 -8.42
CA GLY A 80 4.41 0.24 -8.38
C GLY A 80 4.76 0.94 -9.70
N HIS A 81 5.93 1.61 -9.72
CA HIS A 81 6.42 2.32 -10.90
C HIS A 81 6.62 1.35 -12.09
N PRO A 82 6.05 1.61 -13.30
CA PRO A 82 6.11 0.69 -14.44
C PRO A 82 7.51 0.30 -14.89
N GLY A 83 8.49 1.19 -14.70
CA GLY A 83 9.89 0.96 -15.03
C GLY A 83 10.61 0.00 -14.06
N ALA A 84 10.09 -0.19 -12.85
CA ALA A 84 10.75 -0.94 -11.79
C ALA A 84 10.85 -2.43 -12.12
N VAL A 85 12.01 -3.03 -11.82
CA VAL A 85 12.27 -4.46 -12.07
C VAL A 85 11.27 -5.33 -11.30
N THR A 86 10.93 -4.94 -10.08
CA THR A 86 9.96 -5.59 -9.21
C THR A 86 8.53 -5.57 -9.79
N THR A 87 8.08 -4.43 -10.30
CA THR A 87 6.78 -4.27 -10.97
C THR A 87 6.69 -5.09 -12.26
N LYS A 88 7.76 -5.13 -13.06
CA LYS A 88 7.83 -5.97 -14.26
C LYS A 88 7.78 -7.46 -13.91
N ALA A 89 8.49 -7.87 -12.86
CA ALA A 89 8.45 -9.24 -12.37
C ALA A 89 7.06 -9.64 -11.88
N ALA A 90 6.39 -8.79 -11.10
CA ALA A 90 5.04 -9.03 -10.61
C ALA A 90 4.02 -9.15 -11.75
N ASN A 91 4.08 -8.26 -12.75
CA ASN A 91 3.23 -8.34 -13.94
C ASN A 91 3.49 -9.63 -14.73
N ARG A 92 4.75 -10.02 -14.94
CA ARG A 92 5.10 -11.28 -15.62
C ARG A 92 4.50 -12.50 -14.90
N ILE A 93 4.63 -12.57 -13.58
CA ILE A 93 4.04 -13.66 -12.77
C ILE A 93 2.53 -13.67 -12.91
N LEU A 94 1.90 -12.49 -12.86
CA LEU A 94 0.47 -12.37 -13.02
C LEU A 94 0.03 -12.86 -14.40
N THR A 95 0.70 -12.47 -15.49
CA THR A 95 0.39 -12.89 -16.87
C THR A 95 0.60 -14.39 -17.10
N GLN A 96 1.54 -15.02 -16.39
CA GLN A 96 1.81 -16.46 -16.50
C GLN A 96 0.76 -17.33 -15.80
N ALA A 97 -0.04 -16.76 -14.89
CA ALA A 97 -1.16 -17.47 -14.29
C ALA A 97 -2.28 -17.70 -15.32
N GLU A 98 -3.07 -18.75 -15.14
CA GLU A 98 -4.14 -19.08 -16.06
C GLU A 98 -5.26 -18.03 -16.04
N ASN A 99 -5.73 -17.61 -17.22
CA ASN A 99 -6.86 -16.70 -17.41
C ASN A 99 -6.71 -15.29 -16.79
N THR A 100 -5.49 -14.81 -16.58
CA THR A 100 -5.21 -13.51 -15.93
C THR A 100 -4.71 -12.41 -16.88
N ALA A 101 -4.63 -12.66 -18.18
CA ALA A 101 -4.16 -11.65 -19.15
C ALA A 101 -4.96 -10.34 -19.05
N GLY A 102 -6.29 -10.43 -18.93
CA GLY A 102 -7.15 -9.26 -18.71
C GLY A 102 -6.93 -8.59 -17.35
N LEU A 103 -6.58 -9.34 -16.31
CA LEU A 103 -6.26 -8.80 -14.98
C LEU A 103 -4.93 -8.05 -14.98
N ALA A 104 -3.90 -8.62 -15.60
CA ALA A 104 -2.60 -7.96 -15.77
C ALA A 104 -2.76 -6.64 -16.55
N ALA A 105 -3.52 -6.66 -17.65
CA ALA A 105 -3.82 -5.45 -18.41
C ALA A 105 -4.54 -4.37 -17.57
N LYS A 106 -5.45 -4.77 -16.66
CA LYS A 106 -6.09 -3.84 -15.72
C LYS A 106 -5.07 -3.15 -14.83
N PHE A 107 -4.18 -3.90 -14.18
CA PHE A 107 -3.14 -3.31 -13.31
C PHE A 107 -2.16 -2.43 -14.08
N THR A 108 -1.68 -2.88 -15.24
CA THR A 108 -0.84 -2.05 -16.12
C THR A 108 -1.53 -0.75 -16.49
N SER A 109 -2.83 -0.79 -16.80
CA SER A 109 -3.58 0.43 -17.16
C SER A 109 -3.68 1.46 -16.03
N MET A 110 -3.54 1.03 -14.76
CA MET A 110 -3.57 1.92 -13.58
C MET A 110 -2.22 2.60 -13.33
N THR A 111 -1.12 2.03 -13.81
CA THR A 111 0.24 2.49 -13.49
C THR A 111 0.97 3.10 -14.69
N GLN A 112 0.65 2.69 -15.93
CA GLN A 112 1.39 3.04 -17.14
C GLN A 112 1.49 4.54 -17.47
N ALA A 113 0.60 5.38 -16.92
CA ALA A 113 0.53 6.81 -17.24
C ALA A 113 1.44 7.69 -16.35
N GLY A 114 2.18 7.10 -15.40
CA GLY A 114 2.98 7.88 -14.47
C GLY A 114 3.88 7.04 -13.57
N GLU A 115 3.96 7.43 -12.30
CA GLU A 115 4.85 6.85 -11.30
C GLU A 115 4.27 5.62 -10.59
N GLY A 116 3.08 5.16 -11.00
CA GLY A 116 2.30 4.17 -10.26
C GLY A 116 1.73 4.74 -8.96
N TYR A 117 1.51 3.90 -7.98
CA TYR A 117 1.01 4.27 -6.65
C TYR A 117 2.18 4.45 -5.69
N CYS A 118 2.08 5.43 -4.80
CA CYS A 118 2.91 5.45 -3.61
C CYS A 118 2.43 4.34 -2.68
N THR A 119 3.30 3.39 -2.33
CA THR A 119 2.94 2.27 -1.46
C THR A 119 3.51 2.50 -0.07
N VAL A 120 2.66 2.47 0.94
CA VAL A 120 2.99 2.66 2.35
C VAL A 120 2.66 1.37 3.07
N LEU A 121 3.70 0.64 3.39
CA LEU A 121 3.63 -0.70 3.94
C LEU A 121 4.01 -0.65 5.42
N ILE A 122 3.08 -1.01 6.30
CA ILE A 122 3.24 -0.93 7.75
C ILE A 122 3.02 -2.31 8.37
N THR A 123 3.90 -2.70 9.29
CA THR A 123 3.70 -3.91 10.11
C THR A 123 3.43 -3.54 11.57
N GLY A 124 2.51 -4.29 12.18
CA GLY A 124 2.18 -4.24 13.60
C GLY A 124 3.41 -4.25 14.51
N SER A 125 3.42 -3.34 15.48
CA SER A 125 4.52 -3.20 16.44
C SER A 125 4.02 -2.68 17.79
N SER A 126 4.90 -2.57 18.78
CA SER A 126 4.58 -2.06 20.12
C SER A 126 4.53 -0.53 20.18
N GLU A 127 3.87 0.10 19.21
CA GLU A 127 3.57 1.54 19.18
C GLU A 127 2.16 1.77 18.59
N SER A 128 1.63 2.99 18.67
CA SER A 128 0.31 3.28 18.08
C SER A 128 0.34 3.28 16.55
N LEU A 129 -0.78 2.91 15.93
CA LEU A 129 -0.95 2.94 14.48
C LEU A 129 -0.74 4.36 13.95
N ALA A 130 -1.33 5.37 14.60
CA ALA A 130 -1.18 6.78 14.24
C ALA A 130 0.30 7.19 14.10
N ARG A 131 1.14 6.81 15.06
CA ARG A 131 2.57 7.16 15.05
C ARG A 131 3.32 6.42 13.95
N ARG A 132 3.10 5.11 13.83
CA ARG A 132 3.77 4.29 12.82
C ARG A 132 3.40 4.72 11.40
N LEU A 133 2.13 5.06 11.17
CA LEU A 133 1.63 5.55 9.88
C LEU A 133 2.32 6.85 9.49
N VAL A 134 2.33 7.86 10.37
CA VAL A 134 2.96 9.16 10.05
C VAL A 134 4.46 9.03 9.83
N ARG A 135 5.16 8.21 10.61
CA ARG A 135 6.58 7.93 10.40
C ARG A 135 6.86 7.31 9.03
N THR A 136 6.03 6.35 8.65
CA THR A 136 6.18 5.65 7.36
C THR A 136 5.85 6.58 6.19
N LEU A 137 4.77 7.38 6.29
CA LEU A 137 4.44 8.42 5.33
C LEU A 137 5.56 9.45 5.18
N ALA A 138 6.13 9.93 6.29
CA ALA A 138 7.22 10.88 6.28
C ALA A 138 8.49 10.31 5.63
N ALA A 139 8.85 9.06 5.93
CA ALA A 139 9.98 8.37 5.32
C ALA A 139 9.80 8.20 3.81
N GLN A 140 8.63 7.71 3.38
CA GLN A 140 8.30 7.52 1.96
C GLN A 140 8.27 8.85 1.20
N ALA A 141 7.61 9.88 1.73
CA ALA A 141 7.62 11.21 1.13
C ALA A 141 9.03 11.78 1.04
N ARG A 142 9.85 11.66 2.09
CA ARG A 142 11.24 12.12 2.02
C ARG A 142 12.03 11.41 0.93
N GLU A 143 11.88 10.10 0.79
CA GLU A 143 12.58 9.31 -0.23
C GLU A 143 12.16 9.69 -1.66
N ILE A 144 10.85 9.83 -1.90
CA ILE A 144 10.30 10.21 -3.21
C ILE A 144 10.86 11.56 -3.66
N TRP A 145 10.82 12.57 -2.79
CA TRP A 145 11.27 13.91 -3.15
C TRP A 145 12.80 14.08 -3.10
N ALA A 146 13.54 13.26 -2.34
CA ALA A 146 15.01 13.26 -2.37
C ALA A 146 15.59 12.81 -3.72
N ARG A 147 14.85 12.01 -4.49
CA ARG A 147 15.25 11.54 -5.83
C ARG A 147 14.89 12.54 -6.94
N ARG A 148 14.18 13.62 -6.59
CA ARG A 148 13.68 14.62 -7.55
C ARG A 148 14.55 15.87 -7.53
N LYS A 149 14.51 16.62 -8.64
CA LYS A 149 15.23 17.89 -8.76
C LYS A 149 14.43 19.04 -8.18
N GLU A 150 13.11 18.93 -8.25
CA GLU A 150 12.16 19.89 -7.72
C GLU A 150 12.22 19.93 -6.19
N PRO A 151 12.03 21.11 -5.58
CA PRO A 151 12.02 21.23 -4.13
C PRO A 151 10.87 20.42 -3.52
N ALA A 152 11.13 19.84 -2.36
CA ALA A 152 10.11 19.12 -1.60
C ALA A 152 8.98 20.08 -1.18
N PRO A 153 7.70 19.71 -1.38
CA PRO A 153 6.58 20.52 -0.96
C PRO A 153 6.50 20.60 0.57
N SER A 154 5.82 21.63 1.09
CA SER A 154 5.70 21.89 2.53
C SER A 154 5.16 20.70 3.33
N ILE A 155 4.31 19.87 2.71
CA ILE A 155 3.76 18.64 3.32
C ILE A 155 4.84 17.66 3.77
N VAL A 156 5.96 17.54 3.04
CA VAL A 156 7.07 16.64 3.42
C VAL A 156 7.65 17.08 4.77
N ASN A 157 7.88 18.38 4.94
CA ASN A 157 8.37 18.94 6.20
C ASN A 157 7.32 18.86 7.33
N ARG A 158 6.02 19.02 7.01
CA ARG A 158 4.94 18.83 7.99
C ARG A 158 4.90 17.40 8.51
N LEU A 159 4.96 16.40 7.61
CA LEU A 159 5.02 14.98 7.96
C LEU A 159 6.24 14.65 8.82
N LEU A 160 7.43 15.17 8.46
CA LEU A 160 8.66 14.98 9.25
C LEU A 160 8.54 15.58 10.66
N ARG A 161 7.92 16.75 10.80
CA ARG A 161 7.66 17.35 12.12
C ARG A 161 6.69 16.51 12.95
N LEU A 162 5.59 16.04 12.36
CA LEU A 162 4.63 15.17 13.06
C LEU A 162 5.29 13.84 13.46
N ALA A 163 6.11 13.25 12.59
CA ALA A 163 6.83 12.01 12.86
C ALA A 163 7.86 12.13 14.01
N ALA A 164 8.39 13.33 14.24
CA ALA A 164 9.34 13.64 15.31
C ALA A 164 8.67 13.91 16.67
N GLN A 165 7.35 14.07 16.72
CA GLN A 165 6.64 14.30 17.98
C GLN A 165 6.67 13.07 18.89
N SER A 166 6.68 13.31 20.19
CA SER A 166 6.68 12.24 21.20
C SER A 166 5.31 11.55 21.34
N GLY A 167 4.21 12.24 21.04
CA GLY A 167 2.83 11.70 21.11
C GLY A 167 2.33 11.15 19.78
N PRO A 168 1.23 10.36 19.77
CA PRO A 168 0.49 10.09 18.54
C PRO A 168 -0.16 11.38 18.02
N PRO A 169 -0.06 11.68 16.72
CA PRO A 169 -0.77 12.82 16.13
C PRO A 169 -2.29 12.57 16.11
N ALA A 170 -3.08 13.64 16.06
CA ALA A 170 -4.54 13.55 15.98
C ALA A 170 -4.98 12.98 14.63
N THR A 171 -6.09 12.24 14.61
CA THR A 171 -6.62 11.62 13.38
C THR A 171 -6.91 12.66 12.29
N SER A 172 -7.44 13.83 12.63
CA SER A 172 -7.68 14.91 11.68
C SER A 172 -6.39 15.40 11.02
N ASP A 173 -5.31 15.58 11.80
CA ASP A 173 -4.01 16.01 11.26
C ASP A 173 -3.43 14.97 10.29
N ILE A 174 -3.64 13.69 10.57
CA ILE A 174 -3.18 12.59 9.71
C ILE A 174 -3.94 12.62 8.38
N LEU A 175 -5.26 12.77 8.40
CA LEU A 175 -6.10 12.83 7.20
C LEU A 175 -5.77 14.06 6.34
N ASP A 176 -5.61 15.23 6.96
CA ASP A 176 -5.19 16.45 6.27
C ASP A 176 -3.82 16.25 5.59
N CYS A 177 -2.87 15.61 6.29
CA CYS A 177 -1.57 15.31 5.71
C CYS A 177 -1.67 14.31 4.56
N ILE A 178 -2.53 13.29 4.65
CA ILE A 178 -2.77 12.33 3.56
C ILE A 178 -3.36 13.06 2.35
N GLN A 179 -4.33 13.94 2.53
CA GLN A 179 -4.95 14.70 1.44
C GLN A 179 -3.96 15.65 0.76
N GLU A 180 -3.18 16.40 1.53
CA GLU A 180 -2.11 17.26 1.02
C GLU A 180 -1.04 16.45 0.28
N LEU A 181 -0.65 15.30 0.84
CA LEU A 181 0.34 14.41 0.23
C LEU A 181 -0.17 13.84 -1.09
N GLN A 182 -1.43 13.40 -1.15
CA GLN A 182 -2.05 12.92 -2.38
C GLN A 182 -2.07 14.01 -3.45
N THR A 183 -2.39 15.26 -3.09
CA THR A 183 -2.37 16.40 -4.02
C THR A 183 -0.95 16.64 -4.55
N ALA A 184 0.05 16.61 -3.67
CA ALA A 184 1.45 16.78 -4.04
C ALA A 184 1.97 15.62 -4.92
N MET A 185 1.52 14.40 -4.65
CA MET A 185 1.84 13.19 -5.43
C MET A 185 1.20 13.21 -6.82
N ALA A 186 -0.04 13.67 -6.94
CA ALA A 186 -0.72 13.83 -8.22
C ALA A 186 0.02 14.83 -9.14
N ALA A 187 0.56 15.91 -8.57
CA ALA A 187 1.35 16.90 -9.31
C ALA A 187 2.66 16.34 -9.91
N ILE A 188 3.15 15.22 -9.38
CA ILE A 188 4.34 14.50 -9.88
C ILE A 188 3.96 13.14 -10.49
N TRP A 189 2.73 13.00 -11.00
CA TRP A 189 2.23 11.88 -11.79
C TRP A 189 2.08 10.54 -11.06
N TYR A 190 1.90 10.52 -9.74
CA TYR A 190 1.42 9.30 -9.07
C TYR A 190 -0.07 9.08 -9.31
N SER A 191 -0.45 7.83 -9.53
CA SER A 191 -1.84 7.39 -9.72
C SER A 191 -2.63 7.30 -8.40
N GLY A 192 -1.95 7.29 -7.25
CA GLY A 192 -2.60 7.26 -5.95
C GLY A 192 -1.70 6.83 -4.79
N LEU A 193 -2.33 6.57 -3.64
CA LEU A 193 -1.70 6.12 -2.40
C LEU A 193 -2.31 4.77 -1.97
N LEU A 194 -1.47 3.75 -1.81
CA LEU A 194 -1.83 2.46 -1.24
C LEU A 194 -1.27 2.38 0.17
N ILE A 195 -2.13 2.24 1.18
CA ILE A 195 -1.71 1.97 2.56
C ILE A 195 -2.03 0.52 2.89
N VAL A 196 -1.04 -0.25 3.29
CA VAL A 196 -1.21 -1.63 3.76
C VAL A 196 -0.79 -1.72 5.21
N ILE A 197 -1.67 -2.26 6.04
CA ILE A 197 -1.43 -2.51 7.46
C ILE A 197 -1.43 -4.02 7.66
N ASP A 198 -0.26 -4.58 7.91
CA ASP A 198 -0.09 -5.98 8.29
C ASP A 198 -0.01 -6.11 9.83
N GLU A 199 -0.39 -7.28 10.34
CA GLU A 199 -0.43 -7.57 11.77
C GLU A 199 -1.23 -6.53 12.60
N LEU A 200 -2.38 -6.08 12.07
CA LEU A 200 -3.25 -5.07 12.69
C LEU A 200 -3.55 -5.35 14.17
N GLY A 201 -3.66 -6.63 14.55
CA GLY A 201 -3.91 -7.04 15.93
C GLY A 201 -2.88 -6.52 16.94
N LYS A 202 -1.61 -6.31 16.54
CA LYS A 202 -0.58 -5.74 17.43
C LYS A 202 -0.83 -4.28 17.75
N PHE A 203 -1.36 -3.50 16.79
CA PHE A 203 -1.75 -2.10 17.06
C PHE A 203 -2.94 -2.05 18.01
N LEU A 204 -3.94 -2.91 17.81
CA LEU A 204 -5.10 -3.01 18.71
C LEU A 204 -4.69 -3.48 20.12
N GLU A 205 -3.74 -4.40 20.22
CA GLU A 205 -3.18 -4.86 21.49
C GLU A 205 -2.40 -3.74 22.21
N TYR A 206 -1.62 -2.96 21.46
CA TYR A 206 -0.95 -1.77 21.99
C TYR A 206 -1.98 -0.76 22.51
N GLU A 207 -3.02 -0.46 21.73
CA GLU A 207 -4.08 0.46 22.13
C GLU A 207 -4.77 -0.03 23.42
N ALA A 208 -5.19 -1.30 23.46
CA ALA A 208 -5.83 -1.90 24.63
C ALA A 208 -4.96 -1.81 25.90
N ARG A 209 -3.65 -2.04 25.79
CA ARG A 209 -2.71 -1.99 26.92
C ARG A 209 -2.44 -0.58 27.46
N HIS A 210 -2.50 0.44 26.61
CA HIS A 210 -2.11 1.80 26.97
C HIS A 210 -3.30 2.75 27.17
N HIS A 211 -4.50 2.34 26.75
CA HIS A 211 -5.72 3.15 26.81
C HIS A 211 -6.82 2.56 27.70
N GLY A 212 -6.76 1.25 28.03
CA GLY A 212 -7.71 0.61 28.96
C GLY A 212 -7.72 1.17 30.39
N SER A 213 -6.75 2.04 30.75
CA SER A 213 -6.60 2.61 32.10
C SER A 213 -6.78 4.14 32.18
N ARG A 214 -7.09 4.84 31.08
CA ARG A 214 -7.29 6.30 31.11
C ARG A 214 -8.78 6.65 31.13
N LEU A 215 -9.30 6.93 32.33
CA LEU A 215 -10.63 7.53 32.53
C LEU A 215 -10.57 9.02 32.11
N GLY A 216 -10.94 9.33 30.88
CA GLY A 216 -11.08 10.69 30.37
C GLY A 216 -11.88 10.71 29.07
N PRO A 217 -12.61 11.80 28.75
CA PRO A 217 -13.52 11.86 27.60
C PRO A 217 -12.84 11.69 26.23
N ASP A 218 -11.51 11.83 26.17
CA ASP A 218 -10.72 11.75 24.93
C ASP A 218 -9.88 10.45 24.81
N ALA A 219 -10.08 9.48 25.72
CA ALA A 219 -9.12 8.39 25.92
C ALA A 219 -9.38 7.08 25.15
N GLY A 220 -10.47 6.97 24.39
CA GLY A 220 -11.07 5.65 24.11
C GLY A 220 -10.96 5.05 22.70
N SER A 221 -10.43 5.71 21.67
CA SER A 221 -10.67 5.20 20.31
C SER A 221 -9.72 5.68 19.21
N GLY A 222 -8.53 6.18 19.53
CA GLY A 222 -7.67 6.85 18.55
C GLY A 222 -7.36 6.00 17.30
N ASP A 223 -6.94 4.75 17.48
CA ASP A 223 -6.48 3.92 16.35
C ASP A 223 -7.67 3.25 15.63
N ILE A 224 -8.72 2.82 16.34
CA ILE A 224 -9.96 2.33 15.71
C ILE A 224 -10.66 3.43 14.91
N TYR A 225 -10.77 4.62 15.49
CA TYR A 225 -11.33 5.79 14.80
C TYR A 225 -10.47 6.17 13.59
N LEU A 226 -9.15 6.11 13.71
CA LEU A 226 -8.25 6.32 12.57
C LEU A 226 -8.51 5.31 11.44
N LEU A 227 -8.68 4.01 11.74
CA LEU A 227 -8.99 3.01 10.71
C LEU A 227 -10.31 3.30 10.00
N GLN A 228 -11.35 3.68 10.74
CA GLN A 228 -12.64 4.08 10.17
C GLN A 228 -12.47 5.31 9.29
N ALA A 229 -11.79 6.35 9.78
CA ALA A 229 -11.65 7.60 9.06
C ALA A 229 -10.78 7.45 7.79
N LEU A 230 -9.76 6.58 7.83
CA LEU A 230 -9.00 6.18 6.63
C LEU A 230 -9.88 5.48 5.60
N ALA A 231 -10.81 4.61 6.05
CA ALA A 231 -11.72 3.90 5.16
C ALA A 231 -12.74 4.85 4.50
N GLU A 232 -13.29 5.80 5.26
CA GLU A 232 -14.17 6.85 4.75
C GLU A 232 -13.45 7.78 3.77
N HIS A 233 -12.21 8.19 4.09
CA HIS A 233 -11.37 8.98 3.20
C HIS A 233 -11.10 8.26 1.88
N ALA A 234 -10.85 6.95 1.93
CA ALA A 234 -10.61 6.14 0.74
C ALA A 234 -11.85 5.99 -0.16
N LEU A 235 -13.06 6.13 0.37
CA LEU A 235 -14.31 6.08 -0.41
C LEU A 235 -14.61 7.41 -1.12
N THR A 236 -14.13 8.53 -0.58
CA THR A 236 -14.44 9.85 -1.11
C THR A 236 -13.82 10.01 -2.51
N PRO A 237 -14.61 10.28 -3.57
CA PRO A 237 -14.06 10.52 -4.88
C PRO A 237 -13.12 11.73 -4.82
N GLN A 238 -11.85 11.54 -5.16
CA GLN A 238 -11.00 12.68 -5.46
C GLN A 238 -11.61 13.36 -6.67
N LYS A 239 -12.13 14.58 -6.50
CA LYS A 239 -12.55 15.42 -7.62
C LYS A 239 -11.37 15.47 -8.58
N GLU A 240 -11.50 14.81 -9.73
CA GLU A 240 -10.59 14.99 -10.84
C GLU A 240 -10.49 16.51 -11.06
N GLN A 241 -9.32 17.09 -10.79
CA GLN A 241 -9.01 18.36 -11.40
C GLN A 241 -8.99 18.08 -12.90
N MET A 242 -10.12 18.39 -13.54
CA MET A 242 -10.33 18.45 -14.98
C MET A 242 -9.27 19.35 -15.62
N GLY A 243 -8.08 18.78 -15.82
CA GLY A 243 -7.02 19.29 -16.65
C GLY A 243 -7.06 18.56 -17.98
N LYS A 244 -8.01 18.93 -18.85
CA LYS A 244 -7.96 18.60 -20.26
C LYS A 244 -6.60 19.08 -20.84
N SER A 245 -5.68 18.15 -21.05
CA SER A 245 -4.58 18.26 -22.01
C SER A 245 -4.86 17.15 -23.03
N LYS A 246 -5.65 17.37 -24.09
CA LYS A 246 -5.43 18.25 -25.24
C LYS A 246 -4.08 18.03 -25.95
N TRP A 247 -3.68 16.78 -26.13
CA TRP A 247 -2.83 16.27 -27.22
C TRP A 247 -3.27 14.82 -27.43
N GLY A 248 -3.66 14.29 -28.57
CA GLY A 248 -3.63 14.68 -29.97
C GLY A 248 -3.86 13.35 -30.69
N GLN A 249 -5.03 13.17 -31.29
CA GLN A 249 -5.24 12.06 -32.22
C GLN A 249 -4.30 12.28 -33.39
N VAL A 250 -3.28 11.43 -33.52
CA VAL A 250 -2.89 10.69 -34.74
C VAL A 250 -2.28 9.37 -34.28
#